data_AF-A0A1Q7A6M1-F1
#
_entry.id   AF-A0A1Q7A6M1-F1
#
_cell.length_a   1.000
_cell.length_b   1.000
_cell.length_c   1.000
_cell.angle_alpha   90.00
_cell.angle_beta   90.00
_cell.angle_gamma   90.00
#
_symmetry.space_group_name_H-M   'P 1'
#
loop_
_entity.id
_entity.type
_entity.pdbx_description
1 polymer ?
#
loop_
_entity_poly.entity_id
_entity_poly.type
_entity_poly.pdbx_seq_one_letter_code
_entity_poly.pdbx_strand_id
1 'polypeptide(L)'
;MRRLGWMLMIALAPALGAQEQSDSGALPNADAAQAEQLRREIRQRWNEHVRSTLGLSDDQTGQVQATEQRFEQQRQPVRARQRQINQTLNAELSAGTPNEDRVKQLMTARQENQLKLQQINRDEDREMQRYLTPVQHARYQEERRRFQDKVAELIRHRQPQRRQQGMGPRRGARRRP
;
A
#
# COMPACT_ATOMS: atom_id res chain seq x y z
N MET A 1 -7.10 4.41 -30.73
CA MET A 1 -6.56 5.44 -29.83
C MET A 1 -7.69 6.11 -29.06
N ARG A 2 -7.87 5.79 -27.78
CA ARG A 2 -8.62 6.60 -26.80
C ARG A 2 -7.99 6.34 -25.43
N ARG A 3 -7.11 7.25 -24.99
CA ARG A 3 -6.58 7.28 -23.63
C ARG A 3 -7.62 8.00 -22.77
N LEU A 4 -8.53 7.27 -22.12
CA LEU A 4 -9.38 7.88 -21.11
C LEU A 4 -8.51 8.16 -19.88
N GLY A 5 -8.15 9.43 -19.72
CA GLY A 5 -7.55 9.96 -18.50
C GLY A 5 -8.56 9.84 -17.35
N TRP A 6 -8.20 9.07 -16.33
CA TRP A 6 -8.96 8.99 -15.09
C TRP A 6 -8.67 10.23 -14.25
N MET A 7 -9.55 11.23 -14.29
CA MET A 7 -9.62 12.29 -13.29
C MET A 7 -10.61 11.89 -12.20
N LEU A 8 -10.11 11.67 -10.99
CA LEU A 8 -10.91 11.56 -9.78
C LEU A 8 -11.30 12.96 -9.31
N MET A 9 -12.55 13.37 -9.58
CA MET A 9 -13.19 14.49 -8.89
C MET A 9 -13.63 14.01 -7.51
N ILE A 10 -12.93 14.46 -6.47
CA ILE A 10 -13.40 14.39 -5.09
C ILE A 10 -14.22 15.67 -4.87
N ALA A 11 -15.54 15.55 -4.83
CA ALA A 11 -16.41 16.64 -4.42
C ALA A 11 -16.28 16.81 -2.90
N LEU A 12 -15.51 17.82 -2.48
CA LEU A 12 -15.40 18.23 -1.08
C LEU A 12 -16.50 19.28 -0.83
N ALA A 13 -17.59 18.88 -0.18
CA ALA A 13 -18.60 19.82 0.31
C ALA A 13 -18.09 20.51 1.58
N PRO A 14 -18.10 21.86 1.69
CA PRO A 14 -17.70 22.55 2.90
C PRO A 14 -18.91 22.62 3.84
N ALA A 15 -19.01 21.71 4.80
CA ALA A 15 -19.89 21.92 5.95
C ALA A 15 -19.11 22.73 7.00
N LEU A 16 -19.36 24.04 7.02
CA LEU A 16 -19.06 24.89 8.16
C LEU A 16 -19.90 24.40 9.36
N GLY A 17 -19.21 23.85 10.35
CA GLY A 17 -19.79 23.48 11.64
C GLY A 17 -18.67 23.48 12.67
N ALA A 18 -18.55 24.60 13.39
CA ALA A 18 -17.72 24.69 14.57
C ALA A 18 -18.24 23.72 15.63
N GLN A 19 -17.43 22.73 15.99
CA GLN A 19 -17.58 22.01 17.25
C GLN A 19 -16.18 21.84 17.83
N GLU A 20 -15.87 22.67 18.82
CA GLU A 20 -14.79 22.43 19.77
C GLU A 20 -15.04 21.06 20.41
N GLN A 21 -14.14 20.12 20.16
CA GLN A 21 -14.05 18.90 20.94
C GLN A 21 -12.58 18.62 21.20
N SER A 22 -12.08 19.32 22.21
CA SER A 22 -10.93 18.88 22.99
C SER A 22 -11.32 17.60 23.71
N ASP A 23 -11.07 16.45 23.09
CA ASP A 23 -10.83 15.23 23.85
C ASP A 23 -9.86 14.31 23.11
N SER A 24 -8.77 14.01 23.79
CA SER A 24 -7.71 13.14 23.31
C SER A 24 -8.22 11.70 23.32
N GLY A 25 -8.70 11.22 22.18
CA GLY A 25 -9.20 9.86 22.07
C GLY A 25 -9.53 9.46 20.64
N ALA A 26 -8.63 9.71 19.69
CA ALA A 26 -8.77 9.17 18.34
C ALA A 26 -8.77 7.63 18.41
N LEU A 27 -9.98 7.04 18.35
CA LEU A 27 -10.21 5.61 18.26
C LEU A 27 -9.37 5.04 17.10
N PRO A 28 -8.42 4.11 17.36
CA PRO A 28 -7.63 3.45 16.31
C PRO A 28 -8.48 2.70 15.25
N ASN A 29 -9.76 2.47 15.57
CA ASN A 29 -10.68 1.62 14.82
C ASN A 29 -11.39 2.33 13.67
N ALA A 30 -11.62 3.65 13.75
CA ALA A 30 -12.29 4.39 12.68
C ALA A 30 -11.43 4.44 11.42
N ASP A 31 -10.12 4.68 11.59
CA ASP A 31 -9.13 4.67 10.51
C ASP A 31 -8.95 3.28 9.90
N ALA A 32 -9.00 2.22 10.72
CA ALA A 32 -8.88 0.84 10.25
C ALA A 32 -10.10 0.42 9.42
N ALA A 33 -11.32 0.75 9.86
CA ALA A 33 -12.55 0.44 9.13
C ALA A 33 -12.62 1.16 7.77
N GLN A 34 -12.25 2.45 7.75
CA GLN A 34 -12.17 3.24 6.52
C GLN A 34 -11.09 2.72 5.55
N ALA A 35 -9.93 2.32 6.08
CA ALA A 35 -8.88 1.70 5.26
C ALA A 35 -9.32 0.37 4.64
N GLU A 36 -10.09 -0.44 5.38
CA GLU A 36 -10.66 -1.69 4.86
C GLU A 36 -11.73 -1.45 3.78
N GLN A 37 -12.59 -0.44 3.95
CA GLN A 37 -13.55 -0.02 2.93
C GLN A 37 -12.83 0.41 1.64
N LEU A 38 -11.84 1.28 1.74
CA LEU A 38 -11.04 1.73 0.60
C LEU A 38 -10.34 0.57 -0.11
N ARG A 39 -9.81 -0.41 0.65
CA ARG A 39 -9.20 -1.62 0.07
C ARG A 39 -10.20 -2.44 -0.74
N ARG A 40 -11.45 -2.56 -0.26
CA ARG A 40 -12.51 -3.27 -1.00
C ARG A 40 -12.88 -2.55 -2.28
N GLU A 41 -13.07 -1.23 -2.24
CA GLU A 41 -13.38 -0.43 -3.43
C GLU A 41 -12.28 -0.49 -4.48
N ILE A 42 -11.02 -0.36 -4.05
CA ILE A 42 -9.86 -0.48 -4.94
C ILE A 42 -9.84 -1.87 -5.60
N ARG A 43 -10.11 -2.94 -4.85
CA ARG A 43 -10.17 -4.30 -5.38
C ARG A 43 -11.31 -4.47 -6.39
N GLN A 44 -12.50 -3.97 -6.09
CA GLN A 44 -13.63 -4.04 -7.02
C GLN A 44 -13.31 -3.35 -8.35
N ARG A 45 -12.81 -2.12 -8.30
CA ARG A 45 -12.41 -1.37 -9.51
C ARG A 45 -11.29 -2.04 -10.29
N TRP A 46 -10.32 -2.62 -9.58
CA TRP A 46 -9.27 -3.42 -10.19
C TRP A 46 -9.83 -4.63 -10.94
N ASN A 47 -10.72 -5.39 -10.30
CA ASN A 47 -11.34 -6.57 -10.91
C ASN A 47 -12.12 -6.24 -12.18
N GLU A 48 -12.90 -5.15 -12.15
CA GLU A 48 -13.64 -4.65 -13.32
C GLU A 48 -12.69 -4.26 -14.44
N HIS A 49 -11.62 -3.52 -14.12
CA HIS A 49 -10.61 -3.09 -15.09
C HIS A 49 -9.87 -4.27 -15.72
N VAL A 50 -9.51 -5.28 -14.93
CA VAL A 50 -8.84 -6.50 -15.42
C VAL A 50 -9.77 -7.27 -16.34
N ARG A 51 -11.03 -7.49 -15.95
CA ARG A 51 -12.03 -8.18 -16.77
C ARG A 51 -12.16 -7.51 -18.14
N SER A 52 -12.35 -6.19 -18.19
CA SER A 52 -12.52 -5.46 -19.45
C SER A 52 -11.25 -5.43 -20.30
N THR A 53 -10.08 -5.26 -19.68
CA THR A 53 -8.81 -5.08 -20.42
C THR A 53 -8.27 -6.39 -21.00
N LEU A 54 -8.52 -7.51 -20.32
CA LEU A 54 -8.07 -8.84 -20.74
C LEU A 54 -9.14 -9.59 -21.55
N GLY A 55 -10.37 -9.07 -21.64
CA GLY A 55 -11.48 -9.74 -22.31
C GLY A 55 -11.77 -11.10 -21.66
N LEU A 56 -11.82 -11.14 -20.32
CA LEU A 56 -12.05 -12.39 -19.58
C LEU A 56 -13.50 -12.85 -19.75
N SER A 57 -13.69 -14.16 -19.89
CA SER A 57 -15.01 -14.78 -19.70
C SER A 57 -15.45 -14.66 -18.22
N ASP A 58 -16.72 -14.97 -17.94
CA ASP A 58 -17.25 -14.95 -16.58
C ASP A 58 -16.55 -15.99 -15.69
N ASP A 59 -16.30 -17.19 -16.24
CA ASP A 59 -15.55 -18.25 -15.57
C ASP A 59 -14.11 -17.83 -15.28
N GLN A 60 -13.40 -17.27 -16.27
CA GLN A 60 -12.04 -16.76 -16.08
C GLN A 60 -12.01 -15.62 -15.06
N THR A 61 -13.01 -14.75 -15.06
CA THR A 61 -13.15 -13.67 -14.08
C THR A 61 -13.26 -14.23 -12.66
N GLY A 62 -14.13 -15.22 -12.46
CA GLY A 62 -14.29 -15.89 -11.16
C GLY A 62 -12.99 -16.54 -10.68
N GLN A 63 -12.26 -17.20 -11.58
CA GLN A 63 -10.97 -17.82 -11.28
C GLN A 63 -9.89 -16.79 -10.91
N VAL A 64 -9.75 -15.71 -11.69
CA VAL A 64 -8.81 -14.62 -11.38
C VAL A 64 -9.11 -14.05 -10.00
N GLN A 65 -10.36 -13.72 -9.71
CA GLN A 65 -10.73 -13.12 -8.42
C GLN A 65 -10.45 -14.05 -7.25
N ALA A 66 -10.77 -15.33 -7.38
CA ALA A 66 -10.52 -16.34 -6.35
C ALA A 66 -9.01 -16.54 -6.11
N THR A 67 -8.22 -16.66 -7.19
CA THR A 67 -6.76 -16.77 -7.11
C THR A 67 -6.17 -15.52 -6.43
N GLU A 68 -6.50 -14.31 -6.90
CA GLU A 68 -6.00 -13.06 -6.33
C GLU A 68 -6.34 -12.93 -4.85
N GLN A 69 -7.57 -13.25 -4.45
CA GLN A 69 -8.00 -13.17 -3.05
C GLN A 69 -7.17 -14.10 -2.17
N ARG A 70 -6.96 -15.35 -2.61
CA ARG A 70 -6.17 -16.34 -1.86
C ARG A 70 -4.70 -15.92 -1.73
N PHE A 71 -4.08 -15.47 -2.82
CA PHE A 71 -2.69 -15.04 -2.76
C PHE A 71 -2.51 -13.71 -2.01
N GLU A 72 -3.51 -12.83 -2.02
CA GLU A 72 -3.49 -11.62 -1.20
C GLU A 72 -3.52 -11.94 0.30
N GLN A 73 -4.31 -12.94 0.72
CA GLN A 73 -4.27 -13.43 2.11
C GLN A 73 -2.87 -13.94 2.51
N GLN A 74 -2.13 -14.56 1.58
CA GLN A 74 -0.75 -14.98 1.81
C GLN A 74 0.25 -13.82 1.82
N ARG A 75 0.04 -12.78 1.00
CA ARG A 75 0.91 -11.59 0.93
C ARG A 75 0.78 -10.70 2.17
N GLN A 76 -0.41 -10.60 2.77
CA GLN A 76 -0.65 -9.70 3.91
C GLN A 76 0.30 -9.90 5.10
N PRO A 77 0.52 -11.11 5.64
CA PRO A 77 1.46 -11.31 6.75
C PRO A 77 2.91 -10.98 6.35
N VAL A 78 3.31 -11.29 5.11
CA VAL A 78 4.66 -10.97 4.60
C VAL A 78 4.87 -9.46 4.47
N ARG A 79 3.84 -8.72 4.03
CA ARG A 79 3.86 -7.25 3.99
C ARG A 79 3.85 -6.64 5.39
N ALA A 80 3.12 -7.21 6.34
CA ALA A 80 3.11 -6.78 7.73
C ALA A 80 4.51 -6.95 8.37
N ARG A 81 5.11 -8.13 8.20
CA ARG A 81 6.48 -8.41 8.65
C ARG A 81 7.50 -7.48 7.99
N GLN A 82 7.36 -7.17 6.70
CA GLN A 82 8.23 -6.20 6.02
C GLN A 82 8.20 -4.82 6.69
N ARG A 83 7.01 -4.32 7.03
CA ARG A 83 6.86 -3.02 7.71
C ARG A 83 7.52 -3.05 9.08
N GLN A 84 7.30 -4.12 9.85
CA GLN A 84 7.91 -4.31 11.16
C GLN A 84 9.45 -4.34 11.07
N ILE A 85 10.01 -5.12 10.15
CA ILE A 85 11.47 -5.19 9.93
C ILE A 85 12.03 -3.80 9.62
N ASN A 86 11.37 -3.05 8.73
CA ASN A 86 11.82 -1.71 8.36
C ASN A 86 11.74 -0.72 9.53
N GLN A 87 10.67 -0.77 10.32
CA GLN A 87 10.52 0.07 11.51
C GLN A 87 11.60 -0.24 12.55
N THR A 88 11.78 -1.52 12.88
CA THR A 88 12.78 -1.96 13.87
C THR A 88 14.20 -1.64 13.41
N LEU A 89 14.52 -1.87 12.14
CA LEU A 89 15.84 -1.52 11.62
C LEU A 89 16.09 0.00 11.66
N ASN A 90 15.11 0.81 11.24
CA ASN A 90 15.26 2.26 11.30
C ASN A 90 15.46 2.74 12.74
N ALA A 91 14.75 2.14 13.72
CA ALA A 91 14.93 2.45 15.13
C ALA A 91 16.34 2.08 15.62
N GLU A 92 16.80 0.88 15.28
CA GLU A 92 18.14 0.39 15.66
C GLU A 92 19.26 1.27 15.07
N LEU A 93 19.15 1.63 13.80
CA LEU A 93 20.11 2.51 13.11
C LEU A 93 20.08 3.96 13.62
N SER A 94 18.95 4.39 14.18
CA SER A 94 18.82 5.72 14.79
C SER A 94 19.29 5.77 16.26
N ALA A 95 19.60 4.62 16.86
CA ALA A 95 20.14 4.56 18.20
C ALA A 95 21.57 5.15 18.21
N GLY A 96 21.95 5.79 19.32
CA GLY A 96 23.31 6.35 19.47
C GLY A 96 24.42 5.30 19.35
N THR A 97 24.12 4.06 19.72
CA THR A 97 25.00 2.89 19.56
C THR A 97 24.18 1.71 19.02
N PRO A 98 24.09 1.53 17.69
CA PRO A 98 23.37 0.41 17.09
C PRO A 98 23.95 -0.94 17.49
N ASN A 99 23.10 -1.94 17.72
CA ASN A 99 23.53 -3.32 17.95
C ASN A 99 23.75 -4.05 16.61
N GLU A 100 25.01 -4.32 16.28
CA GLU A 100 25.44 -4.97 15.03
C GLU A 100 24.79 -6.35 14.80
N ASP A 101 24.71 -7.20 15.83
CA ASP A 101 24.10 -8.52 15.72
C ASP A 101 22.60 -8.42 15.40
N ARG A 102 21.93 -7.45 16.02
CA ARG A 102 20.51 -7.20 15.76
C ARG A 102 20.28 -6.65 14.36
N VAL A 103 21.14 -5.75 13.90
CA VAL A 103 21.12 -5.25 12.51
C VAL A 103 21.29 -6.41 11.52
N LYS A 104 22.27 -7.29 11.76
CA LYS A 104 22.51 -8.49 10.95
C LYS A 104 21.28 -9.39 10.89
N GLN A 105 20.65 -9.67 12.04
CA GLN A 105 19.41 -10.46 12.11
C GLN A 105 18.26 -9.81 11.32
N LEU A 106 18.08 -8.50 11.43
CA LEU A 106 17.05 -7.76 10.69
C LEU A 106 17.31 -7.76 9.18
N MET A 107 18.57 -7.71 8.76
CA MET A 107 18.96 -7.84 7.34
C MET A 107 18.65 -9.22 6.79
N THR A 108 19.01 -10.29 7.51
CA THR A 108 18.66 -11.66 7.12
C THR A 108 17.13 -11.83 7.03
N ALA A 109 16.40 -11.37 8.06
CA ALA A 109 14.94 -11.43 8.07
C ALA A 109 14.30 -10.65 6.91
N ARG A 110 14.89 -9.51 6.50
CA ARG A 110 14.45 -8.75 5.33
C ARG A 110 14.60 -9.58 4.05
N GLN A 111 15.75 -10.23 3.86
CA GLN A 111 16.03 -11.04 2.67
C GLN A 111 15.10 -12.25 2.59
N GLU A 112 14.92 -12.97 3.70
CA GLU A 112 13.96 -14.10 3.78
C GLU A 112 12.53 -13.66 3.46
N ASN A 113 12.10 -12.52 4.00
CA ASN A 113 10.77 -11.98 3.76
C ASN A 113 10.57 -11.60 2.28
N GLN A 114 11.60 -11.05 1.62
CA GLN A 114 11.58 -10.75 0.19
C GLN A 114 11.51 -12.02 -0.65
N LEU A 115 12.28 -13.06 -0.32
CA LEU A 115 12.23 -14.36 -1.00
C LEU A 115 10.84 -15.00 -0.86
N LYS A 116 10.24 -14.94 0.32
CA LYS A 116 8.88 -15.45 0.54
C LYS A 116 7.86 -14.72 -0.32
N LEU A 117 7.95 -13.39 -0.42
CA LEU A 117 7.05 -12.60 -1.28
C LEU A 117 7.22 -12.96 -2.76
N GLN A 118 8.46 -13.13 -3.23
CA GLN A 118 8.73 -13.56 -4.60
C GLN A 118 8.15 -14.95 -4.89
N GLN A 119 8.29 -15.89 -3.94
CA GLN A 119 7.72 -17.23 -4.10
C GLN A 119 6.19 -17.18 -4.24
N ILE A 120 5.51 -16.42 -3.38
CA ILE A 120 4.05 -16.23 -3.46
C ILE A 120 3.63 -15.67 -4.83
N ASN A 121 4.37 -14.69 -5.36
CA ASN A 121 4.06 -14.13 -6.68
C ASN A 121 4.28 -15.16 -7.81
N ARG A 122 5.37 -15.93 -7.78
CA ARG A 122 5.63 -16.98 -8.78
C ARG A 122 4.56 -18.07 -8.76
N ASP A 123 4.08 -18.44 -7.57
CA ASP A 123 3.05 -19.46 -7.42
C ASP A 123 1.68 -18.96 -7.92
N GLU A 124 1.36 -17.68 -7.71
CA GLU A 124 0.19 -17.02 -8.31
C GLU A 124 0.26 -17.03 -9.83
N ASP A 125 1.41 -16.64 -10.40
CA ASP A 125 1.60 -16.60 -11.86
C ASP A 125 1.43 -18.00 -12.49
N ARG A 126 2.02 -19.02 -11.88
CA ARG A 126 1.87 -20.43 -12.32
C ARG A 126 0.43 -20.90 -12.25
N GLU A 127 -0.33 -20.45 -11.25
CA GLU A 127 -1.73 -20.81 -11.13
C GLU A 127 -2.59 -20.12 -12.19
N MET A 128 -2.38 -18.81 -12.41
CA MET A 128 -3.09 -18.05 -13.42
C MET A 128 -2.87 -18.60 -14.84
N GLN A 129 -1.67 -19.12 -15.12
CA GLN A 129 -1.35 -19.78 -16.40
C GLN A 129 -2.19 -21.03 -16.70
N ARG A 130 -2.88 -21.60 -15.70
CA ARG A 130 -3.75 -22.77 -15.92
C ARG A 130 -5.04 -22.41 -16.68
N TYR A 131 -5.43 -21.15 -16.67
CA TYR A 131 -6.72 -20.70 -17.23
C TYR A 131 -6.66 -19.39 -18.03
N LEU A 132 -5.59 -18.60 -17.89
CA LEU A 132 -5.32 -17.45 -18.76
C LEU A 132 -4.47 -17.88 -19.95
N THR A 133 -4.77 -17.33 -21.12
CA THR A 133 -3.86 -17.43 -22.26
C THR A 133 -2.55 -16.67 -21.99
N PRO A 134 -1.44 -16.99 -22.67
CA PRO A 134 -0.18 -16.26 -22.49
C PRO A 134 -0.30 -14.75 -22.69
N VAL A 135 -1.14 -14.31 -23.64
CA VAL A 135 -1.39 -12.89 -23.89
C VAL A 135 -2.20 -12.25 -22.76
N GLN A 136 -3.24 -12.92 -22.27
CA GLN A 136 -4.01 -12.44 -21.11
C GLN A 136 -3.13 -12.35 -19.86
N HIS A 137 -2.28 -13.34 -19.63
CA HIS A 137 -1.33 -13.35 -18.52
C HIS A 137 -0.32 -12.22 -18.62
N ALA A 138 0.29 -11.99 -19.79
CA ALA A 138 1.23 -10.87 -19.98
C ALA A 138 0.54 -9.50 -19.75
N ARG A 139 -0.70 -9.34 -20.25
CA ARG A 139 -1.49 -8.12 -19.99
C ARG A 139 -1.82 -7.94 -18.52
N TYR A 140 -2.18 -9.02 -17.84
CA TYR A 140 -2.43 -9.00 -16.40
C TYR A 140 -1.20 -8.46 -15.63
N GLN A 141 -0.01 -8.99 -15.93
CA GLN A 141 1.23 -8.55 -15.28
C GLN A 141 1.52 -7.07 -15.53
N GLU A 142 1.33 -6.59 -16.76
CA GLU A 142 1.54 -5.19 -17.10
C GLU A 142 0.54 -4.26 -16.39
N GLU A 143 -0.75 -4.63 -16.35
CA GLU A 143 -1.74 -3.85 -15.62
C GLU A 143 -1.46 -3.84 -14.12
N ARG A 144 -1.01 -4.96 -13.56
CA ARG A 144 -0.66 -5.09 -12.14
C ARG A 144 0.54 -4.21 -11.79
N ARG A 145 1.57 -4.19 -12.65
CA ARG A 145 2.73 -3.30 -12.52
C ARG A 145 2.30 -1.83 -12.52
N ARG A 146 1.51 -1.42 -13.51
CA ARG A 146 0.98 -0.04 -13.62
C ARG A 146 0.15 0.37 -12.41
N PHE A 147 -0.66 -0.55 -11.89
CA PHE A 147 -1.45 -0.31 -10.69
C PHE A 147 -0.56 -0.09 -9.47
N GLN A 148 0.45 -0.93 -9.28
CA GLN A 148 1.41 -0.79 -8.18
C GLN A 148 2.20 0.53 -8.26
N ASP A 149 2.65 0.92 -9.45
CA ASP A 149 3.36 2.17 -9.68
C ASP A 149 2.51 3.38 -9.28
N LYS A 150 1.23 3.41 -9.70
CA LYS A 150 0.26 4.45 -9.33
C LYS A 150 0.02 4.51 -7.82
N VAL A 151 -0.15 3.35 -7.16
CA VAL A 151 -0.31 3.30 -5.70
C VAL A 151 0.93 3.84 -4.99
N ALA A 152 2.13 3.44 -5.43
CA ALA A 152 3.38 3.92 -4.86
C ALA A 152 3.58 5.44 -5.06
N GLU A 153 3.18 5.97 -6.22
CA GLU A 153 3.16 7.41 -6.49
C GLU A 153 2.23 8.16 -5.53
N LEU A 154 0.99 7.69 -5.33
CA LEU A 154 0.04 8.29 -4.40
C LEU A 154 0.55 8.31 -2.95
N ILE A 155 1.18 7.21 -2.51
CA ILE A 155 1.78 7.13 -1.17
C ILE A 155 2.93 8.13 -1.02
N ARG A 156 3.80 8.25 -2.03
CA ARG A 156 4.92 9.21 -2.03
C ARG A 156 4.43 10.65 -1.91
N HIS A 157 3.39 11.04 -2.64
CA HIS A 157 2.83 12.39 -2.61
C HIS A 157 2.14 12.76 -1.28
N ARG A 158 1.71 11.77 -0.49
CA ARG A 158 1.12 12.01 0.85
C ARG A 158 2.19 12.26 1.93
N GLN A 159 3.44 11.86 1.70
CA GLN A 159 4.54 11.97 2.66
C GLN A 159 5.18 13.38 2.82
N PRO A 160 5.30 14.26 1.80
CA PRO A 160 5.98 15.56 1.97
C PRO A 160 5.26 16.53 2.92
N GLN A 161 3.95 16.43 3.09
CA GLN A 161 3.19 17.41 3.89
C GLN A 161 3.34 17.23 5.41
N ARG A 162 3.75 16.04 5.87
CA ARG A 162 4.02 15.76 7.30
C ARG A 162 5.41 16.18 7.77
N ARG A 163 6.34 16.51 6.86
CA ARG A 163 7.69 16.98 7.24
C ARG A 163 7.80 18.50 7.42
N GLN A 164 6.84 19.29 6.93
CA GLN A 164 6.84 20.75 7.10
C GLN A 164 6.08 21.23 8.35
N GLN A 165 5.14 20.45 8.89
CA GLN A 165 4.52 20.74 10.21
C GLN A 165 5.38 20.16 11.34
N GLY A 166 6.57 20.70 11.53
CA GLY A 166 7.49 20.30 12.60
C GLY A 166 8.60 21.32 12.85
N MET A 167 8.81 22.24 11.91
CA MET A 167 9.70 23.39 12.08
C MET A 167 8.90 24.60 12.55
N GLY A 168 8.47 24.59 13.82
CA GLY A 168 7.99 25.80 14.48
C GLY A 168 9.13 26.85 14.52
N PRO A 169 8.84 28.15 14.35
CA PRO A 169 9.89 29.16 14.33
C PRO A 169 10.59 29.20 15.69
N ARG A 170 11.92 29.01 15.69
CA ARG A 170 12.81 29.39 16.80
C ARG A 170 12.70 30.90 16.99
N ARG A 171 11.69 31.37 17.73
CA ARG A 171 11.65 32.73 18.25
C ARG A 171 12.71 32.82 19.34
N GLY A 172 13.86 33.40 18.97
CA GLY A 172 14.85 33.84 19.92
C GLY A 172 14.24 34.88 20.86
N ALA A 173 14.25 34.59 22.15
CA ALA A 173 14.03 35.58 23.20
C ALA A 173 15.37 35.84 23.89
N ARG A 174 16.19 36.69 23.27
CA ARG A 174 17.18 37.50 23.99
C ARG A 174 16.41 38.64 24.65
N ARG A 175 16.46 38.72 25.98
CA ARG A 175 16.63 39.96 26.74
C ARG A 175 16.91 39.61 28.20
N ARG A 176 18.14 39.84 28.63
CA ARG A 176 18.52 39.97 30.04
C ARG A 176 18.46 41.47 30.42
N PRO A 177 18.26 41.79 31.71
CA PRO A 177 18.06 43.15 32.22
C PRO A 177 19.26 44.06 31.98
#